data_AF-A0A452RQT0-F1
#
_entry.id   AF-A0A452RQT0-F1
#
_cell.length_a   1.000
_cell.length_b   1.000
_cell.length_c   1.000
_cell.angle_alpha   90.00
_cell.angle_beta   90.00
_cell.angle_gamma   90.00
#
_symmetry.space_group_name_H-M   'P 1'
#
loop_
_entity.id
_entity.type
_entity.pdbx_description
1 polymer ?
#
loop_
_entity_poly.entity_id
_entity_poly.type
_entity_poly.pdbx_seq_one_letter_code
_entity_poly.pdbx_strand_id
1 'polypeptide(L)'
;MHESNRLGKDFVPVDLRPTSNYLHPRKYSSNITLNGGLIFLAVICLLLIVVGVIVSLLVTGRKLHKISSECLEAACPESWIGFQRKCFYFSEDIKNWTFSQRFCDSHGADLVQVETIQELNFLLRYKGPYDHWIGLSREQGQPWKWINGTEWTSW
;
A
#
# COMPACT_ATOMS: atom_id res chain seq x y z
N MET A 1 -17.44 -61.80 -44.66
CA MET A 1 -17.24 -63.27 -44.75
C MET A 1 -16.05 -63.56 -43.86
N HIS A 2 -16.19 -63.88 -42.57
CA HIS A 2 -16.88 -65.03 -41.97
C HIS A 2 -16.59 -66.34 -42.70
N GLU A 3 -15.66 -67.11 -42.13
CA GLU A 3 -15.87 -68.53 -41.92
C GLU A 3 -15.41 -68.89 -40.50
N SER A 4 -16.36 -69.44 -39.76
CA SER A 4 -16.22 -70.04 -38.45
C SER A 4 -16.25 -71.55 -38.66
N ASN A 5 -15.50 -72.33 -37.87
CA ASN A 5 -16.00 -73.51 -37.16
C ASN A 5 -14.86 -74.46 -36.77
N ARG A 6 -14.72 -74.68 -35.46
CA ARG A 6 -15.04 -76.02 -34.91
C ARG A 6 -15.31 -75.95 -33.40
N LEU A 7 -16.55 -76.31 -33.03
CA LEU A 7 -16.95 -76.96 -31.77
C LEU A 7 -15.94 -78.07 -31.40
N GLY A 8 -15.62 -78.39 -30.15
CA GLY A 8 -16.30 -78.21 -28.88
C GLY A 8 -16.14 -79.52 -28.10
N LYS A 9 -15.93 -79.43 -26.78
CA LYS A 9 -16.56 -80.27 -25.73
C LYS A 9 -15.77 -80.19 -24.41
N ASP A 10 -16.55 -79.91 -23.39
CA ASP A 10 -16.24 -79.78 -21.97
C ASP A 10 -15.78 -81.10 -21.34
N PHE A 11 -14.88 -81.04 -20.36
CA PHE A 11 -15.17 -81.41 -18.96
C PHE A 11 -13.97 -81.13 -18.05
N VAL A 12 -14.25 -80.43 -16.95
CA VAL A 12 -13.44 -80.09 -15.76
C VAL A 12 -13.49 -81.30 -14.79
N PRO A 13 -12.45 -81.64 -13.98
CA PRO A 13 -12.19 -80.88 -12.74
C PRO A 13 -10.76 -80.78 -12.18
N VAL A 14 -10.55 -79.64 -11.51
CA VAL A 14 -9.82 -79.43 -10.23
C VAL A 14 -8.35 -79.89 -10.22
N ASP A 15 -7.36 -78.99 -10.13
CA ASP A 15 -7.12 -78.27 -8.89
C ASP A 15 -6.43 -76.91 -9.06
N LEU A 16 -6.74 -76.04 -8.11
CA LEU A 16 -6.40 -74.63 -8.07
C LEU A 16 -4.99 -74.39 -7.54
N ARG A 17 -4.22 -73.52 -8.21
CA ARG A 17 -3.32 -72.59 -7.50
C ARG A 17 -3.12 -71.30 -8.30
N PRO A 18 -3.90 -70.24 -8.05
CA PRO A 18 -3.62 -68.91 -8.57
C PRO A 18 -2.59 -68.22 -7.67
N THR A 19 -1.43 -67.85 -8.22
CA THR A 19 -0.54 -66.87 -7.61
C THR A 19 -1.20 -65.50 -7.68
N SER A 20 -1.99 -65.16 -6.67
CA SER A 20 -2.48 -63.80 -6.50
C SER A 20 -1.48 -63.02 -5.66
N ASN A 21 -0.75 -62.11 -6.31
CA ASN A 21 0.03 -61.07 -5.65
C ASN A 21 -0.92 -60.01 -5.08
N TYR A 22 -1.57 -60.34 -3.96
CA TYR A 22 -2.17 -59.34 -3.10
C TYR A 22 -1.07 -58.78 -2.20
N LEU A 23 -0.66 -57.54 -2.44
CA LEU A 23 0.10 -56.74 -1.48
C LEU A 23 -0.76 -56.60 -0.22
N HIS A 24 -0.39 -57.33 0.83
CA HIS A 24 -0.85 -57.00 2.17
C HIS A 24 -0.31 -55.61 2.55
N PRO A 25 -1.12 -54.70 3.12
CA PRO A 25 -0.57 -53.50 3.72
C PRO A 25 0.34 -53.95 4.85
N ARG A 26 1.64 -53.64 4.71
CA ARG A 26 2.61 -53.78 5.79
C ARG A 26 2.09 -52.89 6.91
N LYS A 27 1.45 -53.50 7.91
CA LYS A 27 1.01 -52.84 9.13
C LYS A 27 2.29 -52.36 9.80
N TYR A 28 2.71 -51.13 9.52
CA TYR A 28 3.78 -50.46 10.24
C TYR A 28 3.24 -50.15 11.63
N SER A 29 3.23 -51.17 12.48
CA SER A 29 3.06 -51.04 13.91
C SER A 29 4.40 -50.58 14.46
N SER A 30 4.73 -49.30 14.27
CA SER A 30 5.77 -48.68 15.09
C SER A 30 5.20 -48.52 16.49
N ASN A 31 5.47 -49.50 17.35
CA ASN A 31 5.49 -49.24 18.78
C ASN A 31 6.68 -48.31 19.01
N ILE A 32 6.45 -47.00 18.91
CA ILE A 32 7.41 -46.00 19.35
C ILE A 32 7.49 -46.18 20.87
N THR A 33 8.41 -47.04 21.31
CA THR A 33 8.85 -47.06 22.71
C THR A 33 9.52 -45.71 22.92
N LEU A 34 8.72 -44.78 23.42
CA LEU A 34 9.07 -43.39 23.63
C LEU A 34 10.10 -43.37 24.77
N ASN A 35 11.36 -43.64 24.43
CA ASN A 35 12.48 -43.58 25.38
C ASN A 35 12.37 -42.22 26.07
N GLY A 36 12.39 -42.17 27.40
CA GLY A 36 12.19 -40.92 28.15
C GLY A 36 13.10 -39.79 27.66
N GLY A 37 14.28 -40.12 27.13
CA GLY A 37 15.17 -39.19 26.44
C GLY A 37 14.58 -38.53 25.18
N LEU A 38 13.84 -39.25 24.34
CA LEU A 38 13.17 -38.66 23.16
C LEU A 38 12.07 -37.69 23.56
N ILE A 39 11.31 -38.00 24.62
CA ILE A 39 10.31 -37.09 25.20
C ILE A 39 11.00 -35.84 25.73
N PHE A 40 12.08 -36.01 26.49
CA PHE A 40 12.84 -34.92 27.08
C PHE A 40 13.44 -34.02 26.00
N LEU A 41 14.00 -34.59 24.93
CA LEU A 41 14.50 -33.85 23.77
C LEU A 41 13.38 -33.10 23.04
N ALA A 42 12.21 -33.73 22.86
CA ALA A 42 11.06 -33.07 22.24
C ALA A 42 10.56 -31.88 23.08
N VAL A 43 10.50 -32.04 24.41
CA VAL A 43 10.11 -30.96 25.34
C VAL A 43 11.13 -29.83 25.30
N ILE A 44 12.43 -30.12 25.33
CA ILE A 44 13.48 -29.10 25.20
C ILE A 44 13.35 -28.36 23.87
N CYS A 45 13.19 -29.07 22.75
CA CYS A 45 13.00 -28.45 21.45
C CYS A 45 11.78 -27.53 21.44
N LEU A 46 10.65 -27.95 22.01
CA LEU A 46 9.44 -27.12 22.11
C LEU A 46 9.69 -25.87 22.96
N LEU A 47 10.38 -26.00 24.09
CA LEU A 47 10.73 -24.85 24.94
C LEU A 47 11.65 -23.86 24.20
N LEU A 48 12.64 -24.35 23.46
CA LEU A 48 13.53 -23.50 22.65
C LEU A 48 12.79 -22.76 21.54
N ILE A 49 11.84 -23.43 20.87
CA ILE A 49 10.99 -22.81 19.85
C ILE A 49 10.11 -21.73 20.49
N VAL A 50 9.45 -22.03 21.61
CA VAL A 50 8.58 -21.08 22.32
C VAL A 50 9.37 -19.86 22.78
N VAL A 51 10.55 -20.05 23.40
CA VAL A 51 11.44 -18.95 23.81
C VAL A 51 11.91 -18.16 22.58
N GLY A 52 12.28 -18.83 21.49
CA GLY A 52 12.68 -18.20 20.24
C GLY A 52 11.56 -17.34 19.63
N VAL A 53 10.31 -17.81 19.65
CA VAL A 53 9.14 -17.05 19.20
C VAL A 53 8.87 -15.87 20.13
N ILE A 54 8.95 -16.04 21.45
CA ILE A 54 8.77 -14.95 22.41
C ILE A 54 9.85 -13.88 22.21
N VAL A 55 11.14 -14.26 22.12
CA VAL A 55 12.24 -13.33 21.84
C VAL A 55 12.03 -12.67 20.48
N SER A 56 11.64 -13.42 19.45
CA SER A 56 11.33 -12.87 18.14
C SER A 56 10.20 -11.86 18.23
N LEU A 57 9.10 -12.14 18.94
CA LEU A 57 7.98 -11.21 19.14
C LEU A 57 8.37 -9.99 20.00
N LEU A 58 9.27 -10.13 20.97
CA LEU A 58 9.78 -9.01 21.76
C LEU A 58 10.74 -8.14 20.94
N VAL A 59 11.54 -8.73 20.05
CA VAL A 59 12.49 -8.04 19.16
C VAL A 59 11.78 -7.43 17.94
N THR A 60 10.80 -8.13 17.35
CA THR A 60 9.96 -7.69 16.22
C THR A 60 8.70 -6.93 16.64
N GLY A 61 8.38 -6.92 17.94
CA GLY A 61 7.32 -6.11 18.57
C GLY A 61 7.55 -4.60 18.50
N ARG A 62 8.66 -4.17 17.86
CA ARG A 62 8.87 -2.81 17.37
C ARG A 62 9.22 -2.77 15.88
N LYS A 63 8.53 -3.56 15.06
CA LYS A 63 8.56 -3.44 13.60
C LYS A 63 7.17 -3.59 12.97
N LEU A 64 6.12 -3.06 13.63
CA LEU A 64 5.20 -2.28 12.80
C LEU A 64 6.03 -1.05 12.44
N HIS A 65 6.59 -1.07 11.22
CA HIS A 65 6.95 0.16 10.55
C HIS A 65 5.65 0.96 10.53
N LYS A 66 5.42 1.75 11.58
CA LYS A 66 4.56 2.92 11.52
C LYS A 66 5.18 3.65 10.34
N ILE A 67 4.56 3.51 9.17
CA ILE A 67 4.81 4.42 8.07
C ILE A 67 4.37 5.71 8.75
N SER A 68 5.34 6.45 9.28
CA SER A 68 5.08 7.82 9.66
C SER A 68 4.53 8.39 8.36
N SER A 69 3.28 8.84 8.37
CA SER A 69 2.68 9.53 7.24
C SER A 69 3.33 10.91 7.03
N GLU A 70 4.63 11.00 7.30
CA GLU A 70 5.51 12.15 7.13
C GLU A 70 6.34 12.03 5.85
N CYS A 71 6.13 10.98 5.04
CA CYS A 71 6.55 10.92 3.64
C CYS A 71 5.40 10.69 2.64
N LEU A 72 4.14 10.69 3.10
CA LEU A 72 3.09 11.19 2.24
C LEU A 72 3.14 12.70 2.43
N GLU A 73 4.04 13.39 1.73
CA GLU A 73 3.76 14.79 1.45
C GLU A 73 2.32 14.79 0.93
N ALA A 74 1.42 15.49 1.64
CA ALA A 74 0.03 15.55 1.21
C ALA A 74 0.06 16.01 -0.24
N ALA A 75 -0.28 15.09 -1.15
CA ALA A 75 -0.29 15.42 -2.57
C ALA A 75 -1.23 16.61 -2.73
N CYS A 76 -0.84 17.58 -3.56
CA CYS A 76 -1.72 18.70 -3.83
C CYS A 76 -3.06 18.17 -4.38
N PRO A 77 -4.18 18.88 -4.11
CA PRO A 77 -5.47 18.49 -4.66
C PRO A 77 -5.41 18.35 -6.19
N GLU A 78 -6.34 17.59 -6.76
CA GLU A 78 -6.41 17.42 -8.21
C GLU A 78 -6.47 18.77 -8.92
N SER A 79 -5.69 18.92 -10.00
CA SER A 79 -5.52 20.17 -10.77
C SER A 79 -4.76 21.30 -10.07
N TRP A 80 -4.11 21.03 -8.93
CA TRP A 80 -3.19 21.97 -8.27
C TRP A 80 -1.73 21.59 -8.55
N ILE A 81 -0.86 22.60 -8.58
CA ILE A 81 0.57 22.42 -8.84
C ILE A 81 1.33 22.60 -7.52
N GLY A 82 2.10 21.59 -7.13
CA GLY A 82 2.96 21.66 -5.95
C GLY A 82 4.29 22.36 -6.24
N PHE A 83 4.67 23.32 -5.40
CA PHE A 83 5.98 23.97 -5.43
C PHE A 83 6.40 24.39 -4.01
N GLN A 84 7.60 24.01 -3.59
CA GLN A 84 8.18 24.36 -2.28
C GLN A 84 7.23 24.15 -1.08
N ARG A 85 6.59 22.96 -1.01
CA ARG A 85 5.64 22.58 0.07
C ARG A 85 4.35 23.41 0.11
N LYS A 86 4.05 24.18 -0.94
CA LYS A 86 2.77 24.85 -1.18
C LYS A 86 2.07 24.25 -2.39
N CYS A 87 0.74 24.36 -2.43
CA CYS A 87 -0.08 23.98 -3.56
C CYS A 87 -0.69 25.24 -4.19
N PHE A 88 -0.56 25.37 -5.50
CA PHE A 88 -1.02 26.54 -6.26
C PHE A 88 -2.10 26.13 -7.25
N TYR A 89 -3.17 26.91 -7.29
CA TYR A 89 -4.26 26.77 -8.26
C TYR A 89 -4.29 28.00 -9.17
N PHE A 90 -4.34 27.76 -10.48
CA PHE A 90 -4.46 28.80 -11.49
C PHE A 90 -5.90 28.75 -12.03
N SER A 91 -6.70 29.76 -11.69
CA SER A 91 -8.11 29.78 -12.07
C SER A 91 -8.29 29.97 -13.57
N GLU A 92 -9.11 29.14 -14.19
CA GLU A 92 -9.53 29.32 -15.59
C GLU A 92 -10.59 30.42 -15.73
N ASP A 93 -11.36 30.67 -14.67
CA ASP A 93 -12.41 31.68 -14.61
C ASP A 93 -11.86 33.08 -14.34
N ILE A 94 -12.30 34.06 -15.14
CA ILE A 94 -12.04 35.48 -14.87
C ILE A 94 -13.07 36.01 -13.88
N LYS A 95 -12.63 36.36 -12.67
CA LYS A 95 -13.45 37.00 -11.63
C LYS A 95 -12.74 38.22 -11.05
N ASN A 96 -13.47 39.07 -10.33
CA ASN A 96 -12.84 40.17 -9.59
C ASN A 96 -12.12 39.64 -8.34
N TRP A 97 -11.23 40.46 -7.78
CA TRP A 97 -10.40 40.09 -6.63
C TRP A 97 -11.20 39.50 -5.46
N THR A 98 -12.33 40.12 -5.10
CA THR A 98 -13.18 39.65 -3.99
C THR A 98 -13.79 38.28 -4.25
N PHE A 99 -14.28 38.01 -5.46
CA PHE A 99 -14.80 36.69 -5.82
C PHE A 99 -13.69 35.65 -5.94
N SER A 100 -12.50 36.04 -6.38
CA SER A 100 -11.34 35.15 -6.42
C SER A 100 -10.89 34.73 -5.01
N GLN A 101 -10.83 35.65 -4.04
CA GLN A 101 -10.55 35.28 -2.65
C GLN A 101 -11.61 34.33 -2.08
N ARG A 102 -12.90 34.61 -2.29
CA ARG A 102 -13.98 33.72 -1.83
C ARG A 102 -13.89 32.31 -2.43
N PHE A 103 -13.42 32.21 -3.67
CA PHE A 103 -13.18 30.91 -4.30
C PHE A 103 -12.03 30.17 -3.61
N CYS A 104 -10.92 30.86 -3.30
CA CYS A 104 -9.83 30.27 -2.52
C CYS A 104 -10.34 29.81 -1.14
N ASP A 105 -11.10 30.65 -0.44
CA ASP A 105 -11.67 30.33 0.88
C ASP A 105 -12.51 29.05 0.84
N SER A 106 -13.34 28.87 -0.21
CA SER A 106 -14.18 27.68 -0.37
C SER A 106 -13.39 26.39 -0.62
N HIS A 107 -12.10 26.50 -0.94
CA HIS A 107 -11.17 25.39 -1.13
C HIS A 107 -10.14 25.29 0.01
N GLY A 108 -10.32 26.04 1.10
CA GLY A 108 -9.40 26.04 2.23
C GLY A 108 -8.03 26.64 1.89
N ALA A 109 -8.00 27.61 0.97
CA ALA A 109 -6.81 28.30 0.52
C ALA A 109 -7.02 29.83 0.53
N ASP A 110 -5.96 30.57 0.22
CA ASP A 110 -6.00 32.02 0.05
C ASP A 110 -5.51 32.41 -1.35
N LEU A 111 -5.87 33.61 -1.81
CA LEU A 111 -5.13 34.21 -2.91
C LEU A 111 -3.64 34.30 -2.55
N VAL A 112 -2.78 33.95 -3.50
CA VAL A 112 -1.37 33.69 -3.23
C VAL A 112 -0.67 34.88 -2.58
N GLN A 113 -0.07 34.63 -1.41
CA GLN A 113 0.96 35.48 -0.84
C GLN A 113 2.31 34.99 -1.33
N VAL A 114 2.97 35.82 -2.13
CA VAL A 114 4.32 35.50 -2.62
C VAL A 114 5.29 35.78 -1.47
N GLU A 115 6.17 34.83 -1.15
CA GLU A 115 7.15 34.98 -0.06
C GLU A 115 8.60 35.02 -0.56
N THR A 116 8.87 34.50 -1.76
CA THR A 116 10.22 34.43 -2.33
C THR A 116 10.26 34.80 -3.81
N ILE A 117 11.43 35.20 -4.30
CA ILE A 117 11.66 35.44 -5.75
C ILE A 117 11.47 34.14 -6.54
N GLN A 118 11.83 32.99 -5.97
CA GLN A 118 11.65 31.68 -6.58
C GLN A 118 10.17 31.34 -6.78
N GLU A 119 9.33 31.64 -5.77
CA GLU A 119 7.88 31.53 -5.86
C GLU A 119 7.31 32.48 -6.91
N LEU A 120 7.76 33.75 -6.97
CA LEU A 120 7.34 34.69 -8.01
C LEU A 120 7.68 34.17 -9.42
N ASN A 121 8.90 33.68 -9.62
CA ASN A 121 9.35 33.13 -10.90
C ASN A 121 8.54 31.90 -11.31
N PHE A 122 8.20 31.04 -10.34
CA PHE A 122 7.29 29.92 -10.56
C PHE A 122 5.91 30.42 -11.02
N LEU A 123 5.28 31.35 -10.29
CA LEU A 123 3.97 31.89 -10.67
C LEU A 123 3.98 32.51 -12.08
N LEU A 124 5.00 33.32 -12.39
CA LEU A 124 5.15 33.95 -13.71
C LEU A 124 5.36 32.93 -14.85
N ARG A 125 6.03 31.82 -14.57
CA ARG A 125 6.24 30.75 -15.54
C ARG A 125 4.97 29.95 -15.83
N TYR A 126 4.13 29.74 -14.82
CA TYR A 126 2.97 28.84 -14.91
C TYR A 126 1.62 29.56 -15.10
N LYS A 127 1.54 30.88 -14.91
CA LYS A 127 0.29 31.66 -15.13
C LYS A 127 -0.27 31.62 -16.55
N GLY A 128 0.53 31.17 -17.52
CA GLY A 128 0.13 31.22 -18.93
C GLY A 128 -0.08 32.65 -19.46
N PRO A 129 -0.94 32.84 -20.48
CA PRO A 129 -1.08 34.13 -21.15
C PRO A 129 -1.90 35.14 -20.36
N TYR A 130 -2.69 34.70 -19.38
CA TYR A 130 -3.61 35.57 -18.64
C TYR A 130 -2.98 36.10 -17.35
N ASP A 131 -3.50 37.25 -16.90
CA ASP A 131 -3.16 37.82 -15.61
C ASP A 131 -4.04 37.22 -14.52
N HIS A 132 -3.47 37.06 -13.33
CA HIS A 132 -4.10 36.39 -12.20
C HIS A 132 -4.06 37.29 -10.97
N TRP A 133 -5.12 37.26 -10.17
CA TRP A 133 -5.13 37.94 -8.88
C TRP A 133 -4.17 37.25 -7.90
N ILE A 134 -3.52 38.08 -7.08
CA ILE A 134 -2.72 37.63 -5.92
C ILE A 134 -3.31 38.22 -4.65
N GLY A 135 -2.87 37.72 -3.49
CA GLY A 135 -3.40 38.08 -2.18
C GLY A 135 -3.03 39.48 -1.69
N LEU A 136 -2.60 40.37 -2.59
CA LEU A 136 -2.15 41.72 -2.26
C LEU A 136 -3.27 42.74 -2.53
N SER A 137 -3.67 43.48 -1.50
CA SER A 137 -4.72 44.50 -1.61
C SER A 137 -4.44 45.73 -0.75
N ARG A 138 -5.11 46.84 -1.05
CA ARG A 138 -5.09 48.04 -0.21
C ARG A 138 -6.38 48.83 -0.34
N GLU A 139 -6.77 49.48 0.74
CA GLU A 139 -7.72 50.57 0.70
C GLU A 139 -7.03 51.88 0.30
N GLN A 140 -7.82 52.88 -0.10
CA GLN A 140 -7.28 54.17 -0.48
C GLN A 140 -6.58 54.83 0.71
N GLY A 141 -5.30 55.19 0.53
CA GLY A 141 -4.48 55.81 1.57
C GLY A 141 -3.89 54.85 2.60
N GLN A 142 -4.10 53.54 2.46
CA GLN A 142 -3.53 52.51 3.32
C GLN A 142 -2.34 51.80 2.65
N PRO A 143 -1.40 51.24 3.44
CA PRO A 143 -0.33 50.42 2.89
C PRO A 143 -0.91 49.14 2.25
N TRP A 144 -0.14 48.57 1.33
CA TRP A 144 -0.46 47.26 0.75
C TRP A 144 -0.33 46.18 1.82
N LYS A 145 -1.32 45.28 1.86
CA LYS A 145 -1.37 44.18 2.82
C LYS A 145 -1.68 42.86 2.12
N TRP A 146 -1.09 41.80 2.64
CA TRP A 146 -1.43 40.43 2.29
C TRP A 146 -2.72 39.99 3.00
N ILE A 147 -3.29 38.86 2.59
CA ILE A 147 -4.53 38.30 3.18
C ILE A 147 -4.40 38.09 4.69
N ASN A 148 -3.23 37.68 5.19
CA ASN A 148 -2.95 37.51 6.61
C ASN A 148 -2.77 38.84 7.38
N GLY A 149 -2.95 39.99 6.73
CA GLY A 149 -2.81 41.31 7.32
C GLY A 149 -1.38 41.84 7.42
N THR A 150 -0.37 41.05 7.03
CA THR A 150 1.02 41.52 6.99
C THR A 150 1.18 42.61 5.93
N GLU A 151 1.84 43.70 6.29
CA GLU A 151 2.16 44.76 5.33
C GLU A 151 3.19 44.29 4.33
N TRP A 152 3.01 44.66 3.07
CA TRP A 152 3.95 44.33 2.03
C TRP A 152 5.24 45.15 2.19
N THR A 153 6.34 44.42 2.32
CA THR A 153 7.69 44.96 2.23
C THR A 153 8.23 44.72 0.84
N SER A 154 8.83 45.73 0.21
CA SER A 154 9.60 45.53 -1.01
C SER A 154 10.77 44.57 -0.75
N TRP A 155 11.08 43.72 -1.72
CA TRP A 155 12.23 42.82 -1.71
C TRP A 155 13.39 43.37 -2.54
#